data_AF-A0A382SS38-F1
#
_entry.id   AF-A0A382SS38-F1
#
_cell.length_a   1.000
_cell.length_b   1.000
_cell.length_c   1.000
_cell.angle_alpha   90.00
_cell.angle_beta   90.00
_cell.angle_gamma   90.00
#
_symmetry.space_group_name_H-M   'P 1'
#
loop_
_entity.id
_entity.type
_entity.pdbx_description
1 polymer ?
#
loop_
_entity_poly.entity_id
_entity_poly.type
_entity_poly.pdbx_seq_one_letter_code
_entity_poly.pdbx_strand_id
1 'polypeptide(L)'
;QTTTPTTNPTLFGLSMKAGHAVFVIDVSRSMDWQIDNLYQTLESLVMNCQMDKFRFVYFDEYIYSSGNYWKHGWMAGVDRNKRKALQEANKYLPELILSKPAATNSGDALYAAIKTKETDTVFFITDGHPTAGDTNVYSILSRIRSMNRQNAIINTIMVGLPGARTNQYGNVVFDERARPKELYDFLHTLAEENGGVYMGR
;
A
#
# COMPACT_ATOMS: atom_id res chain seq x y z
N GLN A 1 -8.78 17.25 -38.59
CA GLN A 1 -8.29 16.08 -37.85
C GLN A 1 -8.54 16.35 -36.38
N THR A 2 -9.51 15.68 -35.79
CA THR A 2 -9.87 15.81 -34.37
C THR A 2 -8.99 14.83 -33.60
N THR A 3 -8.06 15.36 -32.80
CA THR A 3 -7.23 14.54 -31.90
C THR A 3 -8.11 14.03 -30.78
N THR A 4 -8.46 12.75 -30.81
CA THR A 4 -9.13 12.06 -29.71
C THR A 4 -8.21 12.13 -28.48
N PRO A 5 -8.64 12.66 -27.33
CA PRO A 5 -7.82 12.66 -26.13
C PRO A 5 -7.60 11.20 -25.72
N THR A 6 -6.35 10.77 -25.71
CA THR A 6 -5.97 9.44 -25.23
C THR A 6 -6.11 9.47 -23.71
N THR A 7 -7.29 9.16 -23.19
CA THR A 7 -7.50 9.00 -21.75
C THR A 7 -6.57 7.90 -21.27
N ASN A 8 -5.64 8.24 -20.38
CA ASN A 8 -4.78 7.25 -19.74
C ASN A 8 -5.68 6.18 -19.08
N PRO A 9 -5.34 4.88 -19.19
CA PRO A 9 -6.12 3.85 -18.52
C PRO A 9 -6.16 4.15 -17.02
N THR A 10 -7.36 4.23 -16.46
CA THR A 10 -7.58 4.44 -15.04
C THR A 10 -8.27 3.23 -14.42
N LEU A 11 -7.80 2.78 -13.25
CA LEU A 11 -8.53 1.85 -12.40
C LEU A 11 -9.12 2.66 -11.25
N PHE A 12 -10.43 2.93 -11.29
CA PHE A 12 -11.12 3.75 -10.27
C PHE A 12 -10.50 5.15 -10.05
N GLY A 13 -10.07 5.82 -11.13
CA GLY A 13 -9.43 7.15 -11.06
C GLY A 13 -7.93 7.13 -10.82
N LEU A 14 -7.33 5.97 -10.51
CA LEU A 14 -5.88 5.81 -10.39
C LEU A 14 -5.21 5.87 -11.77
N SER A 15 -4.17 6.69 -11.93
CA SER A 15 -3.30 6.61 -13.10
C SER A 15 -2.61 5.25 -13.13
N MET A 16 -2.88 4.44 -14.16
CA MET A 16 -2.24 3.13 -14.32
C MET A 16 -0.94 3.23 -15.12
N LYS A 17 -0.18 4.31 -14.92
CA LYS A 17 1.14 4.55 -15.52
C LYS A 17 2.10 5.05 -14.44
N ALA A 18 3.23 4.38 -14.32
CA ALA A 18 4.36 4.74 -13.45
C ALA A 18 5.68 4.45 -14.19
N GLY A 19 6.76 5.15 -13.90
CA GLY A 19 8.08 4.65 -14.30
C GLY A 19 8.55 3.61 -13.29
N HIS A 20 8.68 4.03 -12.03
CA HIS A 20 9.17 3.22 -10.92
C HIS A 20 8.15 3.19 -9.77
N ALA A 21 7.36 2.12 -9.73
CA ALA A 21 6.28 1.94 -8.76
C ALA A 21 6.75 1.19 -7.50
N VAL A 22 6.43 1.73 -6.32
CA VAL A 22 6.57 1.03 -5.04
C VAL A 22 5.20 0.65 -4.50
N PHE A 23 4.97 -0.63 -4.27
CA PHE A 23 3.78 -1.11 -3.55
C PHE A 23 4.14 -1.30 -2.08
N VAL A 24 3.53 -0.48 -1.22
CA VAL A 24 3.73 -0.52 0.22
C VAL A 24 2.54 -1.24 0.82
N ILE A 25 2.79 -2.44 1.34
CA ILE A 25 1.77 -3.46 1.61
C ILE A 25 1.72 -3.73 3.11
N ASP A 26 0.61 -3.36 3.73
CA ASP A 26 0.36 -3.66 5.13
C ASP A 26 0.18 -5.16 5.32
N VAL A 27 0.96 -5.72 6.25
CA VAL A 27 0.88 -7.11 6.70
C VAL A 27 0.70 -7.18 8.21
N SER A 28 0.21 -6.11 8.84
CA SER A 28 -0.18 -6.10 10.24
C SER A 28 -1.33 -7.08 10.51
N ARG A 29 -1.53 -7.42 11.78
CA ARG A 29 -2.42 -8.53 12.18
C ARG A 29 -3.89 -8.28 11.81
N SER A 30 -4.31 -7.02 11.69
CA SER A 30 -5.67 -6.67 11.25
C SER A 30 -5.97 -7.14 9.82
N MET A 31 -4.94 -7.36 9.00
CA MET A 31 -5.11 -7.85 7.62
C MET A 31 -5.55 -9.33 7.53
N ASP A 32 -5.52 -10.11 8.62
CA ASP A 32 -5.77 -11.58 8.63
C ASP A 32 -7.13 -11.97 8.02
N TRP A 33 -8.19 -11.26 8.39
CA TRP A 33 -9.53 -11.51 7.87
C TRP A 33 -9.75 -10.89 6.47
N GLN A 34 -8.78 -10.11 5.96
CA GLN A 34 -8.81 -9.40 4.69
C GLN A 34 -7.77 -9.92 3.69
N ILE A 35 -7.08 -11.04 3.99
CA ILE A 35 -5.98 -11.57 3.15
C ILE A 35 -6.40 -11.70 1.68
N ASP A 36 -7.60 -12.24 1.42
CA ASP A 36 -8.10 -12.41 0.05
C ASP A 36 -8.33 -11.05 -0.64
N ASN A 37 -8.91 -10.08 0.06
CA ASN A 37 -9.14 -8.74 -0.46
C ASN A 37 -7.83 -7.98 -0.69
N LEU A 38 -6.84 -8.14 0.20
CA LEU A 38 -5.49 -7.61 0.03
C LEU A 38 -4.83 -8.18 -1.22
N TYR A 39 -4.87 -9.50 -1.39
CA TYR A 39 -4.27 -10.17 -2.54
C TYR A 39 -4.93 -9.72 -3.85
N GLN A 40 -6.28 -9.72 -3.91
CA GLN A 40 -7.01 -9.26 -5.09
C GLN A 40 -6.73 -7.78 -5.40
N THR A 41 -6.55 -6.95 -4.38
CA THR A 41 -6.15 -5.55 -4.52
C THR A 41 -4.78 -5.42 -5.16
N LEU A 42 -3.79 -6.11 -4.58
CA LEU A 42 -2.43 -6.11 -5.07
C LEU A 42 -2.35 -6.64 -6.51
N GLU A 43 -3.02 -7.76 -6.80
CA GLU A 43 -3.08 -8.35 -8.13
C GLU A 43 -3.68 -7.37 -9.14
N SER A 44 -4.81 -6.74 -8.80
CA SER A 44 -5.45 -5.75 -9.67
C SER A 44 -4.51 -4.59 -9.98
N LEU A 45 -3.84 -4.02 -8.98
CA LEU A 45 -2.95 -2.87 -9.18
C LEU A 45 -1.71 -3.26 -9.98
N VAL A 46 -1.06 -4.36 -9.63
CA VAL A 46 0.19 -4.81 -10.27
C VAL A 46 -0.04 -5.20 -11.72
N MET A 47 -1.10 -5.96 -12.00
CA MET A 47 -1.37 -6.43 -13.37
C MET A 47 -1.79 -5.28 -14.28
N ASN A 48 -2.64 -4.37 -13.81
CA ASN A 48 -3.18 -3.31 -14.65
C ASN A 48 -2.28 -2.07 -14.75
N CYS A 49 -1.32 -1.86 -13.84
CA CYS A 49 -0.42 -0.70 -13.90
C CYS A 49 0.69 -0.91 -14.95
N GLN A 50 0.76 -0.02 -15.95
CA GLN A 50 1.87 0.05 -16.88
C GLN A 50 3.07 0.69 -16.18
N MET A 51 4.15 -0.06 -16.00
CA MET A 51 5.32 0.40 -15.25
C MET A 51 6.64 -0.12 -15.82
N ASP A 52 7.70 0.69 -15.77
CA ASP A 52 9.03 0.28 -16.23
C ASP A 52 9.69 -0.65 -15.21
N LYS A 53 9.60 -0.28 -13.93
CA LYS A 53 10.07 -1.09 -12.81
C LYS A 53 9.11 -1.00 -11.63
N PHE A 54 9.16 -2.04 -10.81
CA PHE A 54 8.41 -2.09 -9.57
C PHE A 54 9.14 -2.82 -8.45
N ARG A 55 8.70 -2.54 -7.23
CA ARG A 55 9.12 -3.29 -6.04
C ARG A 55 8.02 -3.33 -4.99
N PHE A 56 8.10 -4.32 -4.11
CA PHE A 56 7.25 -4.38 -2.92
C PHE A 56 8.02 -3.96 -1.67
N VAL A 57 7.28 -3.39 -0.72
CA VAL A 57 7.71 -3.09 0.64
C VAL A 57 6.59 -3.57 1.55
N TYR A 58 6.79 -4.68 2.24
CA TYR A 58 5.83 -5.13 3.24
C TYR A 58 6.10 -4.44 4.57
N PHE A 59 5.08 -4.22 5.40
CA PHE A 59 5.28 -3.65 6.72
C PHE A 59 4.26 -4.13 7.76
N ASP A 60 4.73 -4.30 8.98
CA ASP A 60 3.95 -4.36 10.21
C ASP A 60 4.53 -3.30 11.18
N GLU A 61 5.05 -3.68 12.36
CA GLU A 61 5.94 -2.85 13.17
C GLU A 61 7.29 -2.62 12.47
N TYR A 62 7.78 -3.62 11.72
CA TYR A 62 9.00 -3.64 10.95
C TYR A 62 8.76 -3.40 9.45
N ILE A 63 9.80 -2.96 8.75
CA ILE A 63 9.76 -2.69 7.31
C ILE A 63 10.55 -3.76 6.55
N TYR A 64 9.84 -4.60 5.80
CA TYR A 64 10.42 -5.67 4.99
C TYR A 64 10.57 -5.22 3.53
N SER A 65 11.60 -4.42 3.29
CA SER A 65 11.91 -3.87 1.97
C SER A 65 12.99 -4.65 1.20
N SER A 66 13.61 -5.64 1.85
CA SER A 66 14.69 -6.47 1.30
C SER A 66 14.75 -7.83 2.02
N GLY A 67 15.63 -8.74 1.56
CA GLY A 67 15.86 -10.02 2.23
C GLY A 67 14.81 -11.07 1.86
N ASN A 68 14.44 -11.93 2.81
CA ASN A 68 13.63 -13.12 2.54
C ASN A 68 12.25 -12.80 1.93
N TYR A 69 11.64 -11.68 2.35
CA TYR A 69 10.29 -11.29 1.95
C TYR A 69 10.24 -10.43 0.67
N TRP A 70 11.37 -9.79 0.30
CA TRP A 70 11.52 -9.13 -1.01
C TRP A 70 12.98 -9.14 -1.47
N LYS A 71 13.40 -10.24 -2.12
CA LYS A 71 14.81 -10.41 -2.53
C LYS A 71 15.19 -9.78 -3.87
N HIS A 72 14.21 -9.23 -4.61
CA HIS A 72 14.41 -8.88 -6.02
C HIS A 72 14.93 -7.47 -6.26
N GLY A 73 14.92 -6.58 -5.26
CA GLY A 73 15.19 -5.17 -5.49
C GLY A 73 14.15 -4.56 -6.44
N TRP A 74 14.58 -3.91 -7.52
CA TRP A 74 13.68 -3.46 -8.58
C TRP A 74 13.51 -4.54 -9.65
N MET A 75 12.27 -4.95 -9.90
CA MET A 75 11.93 -5.83 -11.01
C MET A 75 11.45 -5.02 -12.21
N ALA A 76 11.82 -5.41 -13.42
CA ALA A 76 11.21 -4.83 -14.63
C ALA A 76 9.71 -5.12 -14.65
N GLY A 77 8.88 -4.14 -15.01
CA GLY A 77 7.41 -4.23 -15.02
C GLY A 77 6.81 -5.06 -16.16
N VAL A 78 7.54 -6.07 -16.64
CA VAL A 78 7.04 -7.03 -17.61
C VAL A 78 6.12 -8.05 -16.93
N ASP A 79 5.12 -8.51 -17.67
CA ASP A 79 4.11 -9.49 -17.27
C ASP A 79 4.64 -10.72 -16.52
N ARG A 80 5.75 -11.29 -17.00
CA ARG A 80 6.40 -12.46 -16.35
C ARG A 80 6.86 -12.14 -14.92
N ASN A 81 7.43 -10.96 -14.72
CA ASN A 81 7.92 -10.51 -13.42
C ASN A 81 6.76 -10.17 -12.49
N LYS A 82 5.73 -9.49 -13.00
CA LYS A 82 4.49 -9.21 -12.27
C LYS A 82 3.85 -10.49 -11.74
N ARG A 83 3.62 -11.48 -12.61
CA ARG A 83 3.05 -12.79 -12.21
C ARG A 83 3.94 -13.52 -11.20
N LYS A 84 5.26 -13.48 -11.37
CA LYS A 84 6.19 -14.08 -10.39
C LYS A 84 6.08 -13.39 -9.01
N ALA A 85 6.07 -12.07 -8.98
CA ALA A 85 5.96 -11.30 -7.73
C ALA A 85 4.62 -11.59 -7.02
N LEU A 86 3.52 -11.68 -7.77
CA LEU A 86 2.20 -12.02 -7.22
C LEU A 86 2.13 -13.46 -6.70
N GLN A 87 2.72 -14.43 -7.42
CA GLN A 87 2.82 -15.82 -6.93
C GLN A 87 3.60 -15.91 -5.62
N GLU A 88 4.70 -15.16 -5.50
CA GLU A 88 5.48 -15.08 -4.26
C GLU A 88 4.68 -14.36 -3.15
N ALA A 89 3.99 -13.26 -3.46
CA ALA A 89 3.14 -12.56 -2.50
C ALA A 89 2.02 -13.47 -1.97
N ASN A 90 1.33 -14.21 -2.83
CA ASN A 90 0.28 -15.15 -2.42
C ASN A 90 0.80 -16.20 -1.42
N LYS A 91 2.07 -16.61 -1.58
CA LYS A 91 2.72 -17.56 -0.68
C LYS A 91 3.08 -16.94 0.68
N TYR A 92 3.64 -15.71 0.67
CA TYR A 92 4.20 -15.10 1.88
C TYR A 92 3.22 -14.25 2.68
N LEU A 93 2.15 -13.72 2.08
CA LEU A 93 1.18 -12.88 2.78
C LEU A 93 0.59 -13.56 4.02
N PRO A 94 0.12 -14.84 3.96
CA PRO A 94 -0.37 -15.51 5.16
C PRO A 94 0.72 -15.66 6.23
N GLU A 95 1.96 -16.00 5.86
CA GLU A 95 3.05 -16.14 6.81
C GLU A 95 3.35 -14.81 7.52
N LEU A 96 3.44 -13.72 6.76
CA LEU A 96 3.74 -12.37 7.27
C LEU A 96 2.62 -11.88 8.21
N ILE A 97 1.36 -12.01 7.81
CA ILE A 97 0.19 -11.51 8.57
C ILE A 97 -0.06 -12.31 9.85
N LEU A 98 0.26 -13.60 9.84
CA LEU A 98 0.16 -14.45 11.03
C LEU A 98 1.38 -14.32 11.96
N SER A 99 2.49 -13.73 11.47
CA SER A 99 3.71 -13.57 12.25
C SER A 99 3.58 -12.46 13.31
N LYS A 100 4.53 -12.44 14.26
CA LYS A 100 4.71 -11.31 15.17
C LYS A 100 5.90 -10.49 14.68
N PRO A 101 5.89 -9.16 14.84
CA PRO A 101 4.90 -8.32 15.54
C PRO A 101 3.66 -7.98 14.68
N ALA A 102 2.67 -7.34 15.31
CA ALA A 102 1.31 -7.22 14.79
C ALA A 102 0.83 -5.76 14.60
N ALA A 103 1.68 -4.78 14.89
CA ALA A 103 1.35 -3.35 14.83
C ALA A 103 1.49 -2.78 13.41
N THR A 104 1.15 -1.50 13.24
CA THR A 104 1.08 -0.83 11.93
C THR A 104 2.02 0.38 11.92
N ASN A 105 3.22 0.25 11.32
CA ASN A 105 4.22 1.31 11.18
C ASN A 105 4.13 1.98 9.81
N SER A 106 3.00 2.63 9.54
CA SER A 106 2.73 3.30 8.26
C SER A 106 3.75 4.39 7.94
N GLY A 107 4.19 5.15 8.97
CA GLY A 107 5.13 6.25 8.81
C GLY A 107 6.46 5.78 8.22
N ASP A 108 7.12 4.83 8.88
CA ASP A 108 8.44 4.35 8.41
C ASP A 108 8.34 3.60 7.08
N ALA A 109 7.23 2.90 6.82
CA ALA A 109 6.97 2.25 5.55
C ALA A 109 6.91 3.26 4.40
N LEU A 110 6.15 4.35 4.59
CA LEU A 110 6.04 5.44 3.63
C LEU A 110 7.40 6.16 3.45
N TYR A 111 8.12 6.43 4.54
CA TYR A 111 9.46 7.03 4.48
C TYR A 111 10.43 6.15 3.68
N ALA A 112 10.39 4.83 3.87
CA ALA A 112 11.22 3.89 3.13
C ALA A 112 10.89 3.88 1.63
N ALA A 113 9.62 3.99 1.27
CA ALA A 113 9.16 3.99 -0.13
C ALA A 113 9.60 5.23 -0.92
N ILE A 114 9.55 6.41 -0.30
CA ILE A 114 9.88 7.68 -0.94
C ILE A 114 11.34 8.09 -0.82
N LYS A 115 12.15 7.37 -0.03
CA LYS A 115 13.58 7.65 0.15
C LYS A 115 14.40 7.42 -1.12
N THR A 116 13.97 6.51 -1.99
CA THR A 116 14.69 6.21 -3.24
C THR A 116 14.35 7.24 -4.31
N LYS A 117 15.38 7.95 -4.82
CA LYS A 117 15.23 8.97 -5.87
C LYS A 117 14.59 8.46 -7.16
N GLU A 118 14.63 7.15 -7.38
CA GLU A 118 14.05 6.51 -8.55
C GLU A 118 12.53 6.40 -8.45
N THR A 119 11.93 6.43 -7.25
CA THR A 119 10.48 6.27 -7.05
C THR A 119 9.71 7.46 -7.59
N ASP A 120 8.77 7.20 -8.50
CA ASP A 120 7.82 8.23 -8.99
C ASP A 120 6.37 7.96 -8.58
N THR A 121 6.05 6.72 -8.18
CA THR A 121 4.68 6.33 -7.83
C THR A 121 4.70 5.38 -6.65
N VAL A 122 3.85 5.65 -5.65
CA VAL A 122 3.62 4.79 -4.49
C VAL A 122 2.16 4.35 -4.48
N PHE A 123 1.94 3.05 -4.26
CA PHE A 123 0.63 2.49 -3.92
C PHE A 123 0.70 2.02 -2.47
N PHE A 124 0.12 2.81 -1.56
CA PHE A 124 0.07 2.51 -0.13
C PHE A 124 -1.24 1.77 0.20
N ILE A 125 -1.13 0.52 0.62
CA ILE A 125 -2.26 -0.40 0.81
C ILE A 125 -2.31 -0.80 2.29
N THR A 126 -3.41 -0.49 2.99
CA THR A 126 -3.55 -0.73 4.44
C THR A 126 -5.01 -0.82 4.88
N ASP A 127 -5.27 -1.49 6.00
CA ASP A 127 -6.55 -1.45 6.73
C ASP A 127 -6.46 -0.74 8.09
N GLY A 128 -5.25 -0.28 8.45
CA GLY A 128 -4.89 0.04 9.83
C GLY A 128 -4.40 1.47 10.03
N HIS A 129 -4.87 2.09 11.12
CA HIS A 129 -4.31 3.35 11.60
C HIS A 129 -2.88 3.13 12.15
N PRO A 130 -1.95 4.09 12.02
CA PRO A 130 -0.61 3.97 12.57
C PRO A 130 -0.61 3.65 14.09
N THR A 131 0.06 2.57 14.48
CA THR A 131 0.14 2.08 15.88
C THR A 131 1.57 1.76 16.34
N ALA A 132 2.54 1.77 15.44
CA ALA A 132 3.96 1.63 15.74
C ALA A 132 4.80 2.71 15.04
N GLY A 133 6.02 2.95 15.53
CA GLY A 133 6.90 4.00 15.02
C GLY A 133 6.33 5.40 15.27
N ASP A 134 6.31 6.23 14.24
CA ASP A 134 5.59 7.52 14.28
C ASP A 134 4.09 7.27 14.11
N THR A 135 3.33 7.43 15.20
CA THR A 135 1.89 7.20 15.23
C THR A 135 1.07 8.49 15.06
N ASN A 136 1.73 9.65 15.01
CA ASN A 136 1.05 10.93 14.84
C ASN A 136 0.88 11.22 13.35
N VAL A 137 -0.34 11.05 12.83
CA VAL A 137 -0.65 11.28 11.40
C VAL A 137 -0.23 12.66 10.89
N TYR A 138 -0.29 13.71 11.70
CA TYR A 138 0.17 15.05 11.30
C TYR A 138 1.70 15.12 11.17
N SER A 139 2.42 14.45 12.06
CA SER A 139 3.88 14.30 11.95
C SER A 139 4.24 13.53 10.68
N ILE A 140 3.55 12.42 10.42
CA ILE A 140 3.75 11.58 9.22
C ILE A 140 3.54 12.39 7.94
N LEU A 141 2.39 13.06 7.81
CA LEU A 141 2.07 13.90 6.65
C LEU A 141 3.09 15.01 6.46
N SER A 142 3.42 15.76 7.52
CA SER A 142 4.43 16.82 7.48
C SER A 142 5.80 16.30 7.03
N ARG A 143 6.19 15.13 7.52
CA ARG A 143 7.48 14.53 7.19
C ARG A 143 7.50 14.02 5.75
N ILE A 144 6.45 13.37 5.27
CA ILE A 144 6.31 12.95 3.86
C ILE A 144 6.41 14.17 2.95
N ARG A 145 5.70 15.26 3.26
CA ARG A 145 5.77 16.50 2.49
C ARG A 145 7.19 17.05 2.38
N SER A 146 7.97 16.97 3.46
CA SER A 146 9.38 17.42 3.47
C SER A 146 10.34 16.48 2.71
N MET A 147 10.02 15.18 2.68
CA MET A 147 10.85 14.12 2.11
C MET A 147 10.56 13.87 0.63
N ASN A 148 9.32 14.07 0.18
CA ASN A 148 8.87 13.81 -1.19
C ASN A 148 9.33 14.89 -2.19
N ARG A 149 10.64 15.18 -2.21
CA ARG A 149 11.25 16.23 -3.05
C ARG A 149 11.24 15.91 -4.55
N GLN A 150 11.00 14.66 -4.90
CA GLN A 150 10.89 14.21 -6.30
C GLN A 150 9.44 14.22 -6.80
N ASN A 151 8.49 14.69 -5.98
CA ASN A 151 7.06 14.73 -6.30
C ASN A 151 6.52 13.36 -6.74
N ALA A 152 6.90 12.29 -6.03
CA ALA A 152 6.32 10.98 -6.25
C ALA A 152 4.81 11.04 -5.96
N ILE A 153 4.01 10.48 -6.86
CA ILE A 153 2.57 10.37 -6.70
C ILE A 153 2.28 9.31 -5.64
N ILE A 154 1.56 9.65 -4.58
CA ILE A 154 1.20 8.69 -3.53
C ILE A 154 -0.29 8.38 -3.63
N ASN A 155 -0.62 7.19 -4.12
CA ASN A 155 -1.97 6.65 -4.11
C ASN A 155 -2.18 5.85 -2.81
N THR A 156 -3.36 5.99 -2.22
CA THR A 156 -3.71 5.29 -0.97
C THR A 156 -4.92 4.40 -1.18
N ILE A 157 -4.82 3.15 -0.73
CA ILE A 157 -5.84 2.13 -0.91
C ILE A 157 -6.18 1.56 0.47
N MET A 158 -7.37 1.89 0.96
CA MET A 158 -7.95 1.27 2.15
C MET A 158 -8.55 -0.08 1.75
N VAL A 159 -8.10 -1.15 2.39
CA VAL A 159 -8.62 -2.50 2.15
C VAL A 159 -9.52 -2.92 3.30
N GLY A 160 -10.71 -3.41 2.98
CA GLY A 160 -11.64 -3.93 3.97
C GLY A 160 -12.33 -2.87 4.81
N LEU A 161 -12.84 -3.30 5.97
CA LEU A 161 -13.49 -2.42 6.95
C LEU A 161 -12.56 -2.24 8.15
N PRO A 162 -11.91 -1.08 8.33
CA PRO A 162 -10.98 -0.87 9.43
C PRO A 162 -11.58 -1.26 10.79
N GLY A 163 -10.88 -2.13 11.51
CA GLY A 163 -11.30 -2.61 12.84
C GLY A 163 -12.31 -3.73 12.85
N ALA A 164 -12.85 -4.16 11.71
CA ALA A 164 -13.66 -5.35 11.69
C ALA A 164 -12.79 -6.59 11.96
N ARG A 165 -13.36 -7.52 12.73
CA ARG A 165 -12.78 -8.84 12.98
C ARG A 165 -13.90 -9.83 13.25
N THR A 166 -13.59 -11.11 13.08
CA THR A 166 -14.50 -12.18 13.47
C THR A 166 -14.23 -12.56 14.94
N ASN A 167 -15.25 -12.51 15.79
CA ASN A 167 -15.12 -13.00 17.17
C ASN A 167 -15.17 -14.55 17.22
N GLN A 168 -14.96 -15.12 18.41
CA GLN A 168 -14.96 -16.59 18.60
C GLN A 168 -16.26 -17.31 18.19
N TYR A 169 -17.33 -16.57 17.95
CA TYR A 169 -18.65 -17.07 17.56
C TYR A 169 -18.94 -16.88 16.06
N GLY A 170 -17.99 -16.39 15.28
CA GLY A 170 -18.20 -16.13 13.84
C GLY A 170 -18.87 -14.79 13.53
N ASN A 171 -19.16 -13.95 14.52
CA ASN A 171 -19.79 -12.66 14.29
C ASN A 171 -18.75 -11.59 13.93
N VAL A 172 -19.10 -10.73 12.98
CA VAL A 172 -18.32 -9.52 12.67
C VAL A 172 -18.51 -8.53 13.81
N VAL A 173 -17.40 -8.12 14.42
CA VAL A 173 -17.35 -7.08 15.46
C VAL A 173 -16.35 -6.01 15.04
N PHE A 174 -16.60 -4.76 15.44
CA PHE A 174 -15.74 -3.62 15.14
C PHE A 174 -14.95 -3.21 16.39
N ASP A 175 -13.63 -3.06 16.24
CA ASP A 175 -12.76 -2.49 17.25
C ASP A 175 -12.74 -0.97 17.08
N GLU A 176 -13.33 -0.24 18.03
CA GLU A 176 -13.35 1.23 18.03
C GLU A 176 -11.93 1.84 18.02
N ARG A 177 -10.92 1.09 18.51
CA ARG A 177 -9.51 1.52 18.48
C ARG A 177 -8.90 1.51 17.09
N ALA A 178 -9.58 0.95 16.09
CA ALA A 178 -9.14 0.98 14.71
C ALA A 178 -9.31 2.36 14.05
N ARG A 179 -10.01 3.29 14.71
CA ARG A 179 -10.01 4.71 14.33
C ARG A 179 -10.39 4.93 12.84
N PRO A 180 -11.50 4.34 12.34
CA PRO A 180 -11.80 4.28 10.91
C PRO A 180 -11.91 5.65 10.25
N LYS A 181 -12.51 6.63 10.94
CA LYS A 181 -12.59 8.01 10.43
C LYS A 181 -11.21 8.65 10.32
N GLU A 182 -10.35 8.48 11.30
CA GLU A 182 -9.03 9.11 11.34
C GLU A 182 -8.07 8.43 10.36
N LEU A 183 -8.23 7.12 10.14
CA LEU A 183 -7.58 6.41 9.04
C LEU A 183 -8.04 6.95 7.68
N TYR A 184 -9.36 7.09 7.46
CA TYR A 184 -9.90 7.68 6.23
C TYR A 184 -9.32 9.08 5.97
N ASP A 185 -9.40 9.97 6.96
CA ASP A 185 -8.89 11.35 6.86
C ASP A 185 -7.39 11.35 6.55
N PHE A 186 -6.62 10.46 7.19
CA PHE A 186 -5.18 10.31 6.96
C PHE A 186 -4.87 9.87 5.52
N LEU A 187 -5.51 8.80 5.04
CA LEU A 187 -5.27 8.28 3.69
C LEU A 187 -5.70 9.29 2.62
N HIS A 188 -6.86 9.91 2.79
CA HIS A 188 -7.36 10.92 1.86
C HIS A 188 -6.41 12.12 1.79
N THR A 189 -6.00 12.66 2.93
CA THR A 189 -5.06 13.80 2.98
C THR A 189 -3.70 13.42 2.40
N LEU A 190 -3.20 12.22 2.70
CA LEU A 190 -1.93 11.73 2.16
C LEU A 190 -1.96 11.67 0.63
N ALA A 191 -3.03 11.15 0.03
CA ALA A 191 -3.18 11.10 -1.41
C ALA A 191 -3.28 12.50 -2.03
N GLU A 192 -4.15 13.34 -1.47
CA GLU A 192 -4.41 14.70 -1.96
C GLU A 192 -3.13 15.57 -1.95
N GLU A 193 -2.38 15.57 -0.86
CA GLU A 193 -1.15 16.37 -0.73
C GLU A 193 -0.02 15.93 -1.67
N ASN A 194 -0.11 14.72 -2.24
CA ASN A 194 0.92 14.13 -3.10
C ASN A 194 0.41 13.85 -4.51
N GLY A 195 -0.71 14.48 -4.92
CA GLY A 195 -1.26 14.37 -6.28
C GLY A 195 -1.74 12.98 -6.68
N GLY A 196 -2.00 12.10 -5.70
CA GLY A 196 -2.54 10.77 -5.92
C GLY A 196 -4.04 10.69 -5.65
N VAL A 197 -4.55 9.47 -5.62
CA VAL A 197 -5.97 9.17 -5.39
C VAL A 197 -6.15 8.26 -4.20
N TYR A 198 -7.20 8.53 -3.41
CA TYR A 198 -7.71 7.63 -2.39
C TYR A 198 -8.75 6.66 -2.96
N MET A 199 -8.63 5.38 -2.61
CA MET A 199 -9.59 4.34 -2.95
C MET A 199 -9.93 3.50 -1.70
N GLY A 200 -11.22 3.26 -1.46
CA GLY A 200 -11.67 2.22 -0.51
C GLY A 200 -12.13 0.97 -1.27
N ARG A 201 -11.74 -0.21 -0.81
CA ARG A 201 -12.08 -1.50 -1.45
C ARG A 201 -12.53 -2.55 -0.45
#